data_AF-A0A1S1HMJ8-F1
#
_entry.id   AF-A0A1S1HMJ8-F1
#
_cell.length_a   1.000
_cell.length_b   1.000
_cell.length_c   1.000
_cell.angle_alpha   90.00
_cell.angle_beta   90.00
_cell.angle_gamma   90.00
#
_symmetry.space_group_name_H-M   'P 1'
#
loop_
_entity.id
_entity.type
_entity.pdbx_description
1 polymer ?
#
loop_
_entity_poly.entity_id
_entity_poly.type
_entity_poly.pdbx_seq_one_letter_code
_entity_poly.pdbx_strand_id
1 'polypeptide(L)'
;MKRWFASLCVLGSVLMSAPTKADALCEGNFVNPITDICWDCLFPMTIGNVPVFPGIAPDTENPSMPIQICPMGILYRVGMAMGYWEPFALTDVTRSPYCMVNLGGFNIDVGKMGGGKAGQSDSPTPGAFYHVHWYKYPLTYWLNIITSAGCLEQGDMDIAYLSELDPLWNDSSLSSIIAPEAFVFANPVAQGACAADAMASLGSKPINALFWCAGSQGSMYPFTGYTSNEFSPQASSVLLSERMAFKLH
;
A
#
# COMPACT_ATOMS: atom_id res chain seq x y z
N MET A 1 19.88 -49.04 27.74
CA MET A 1 20.78 -48.21 26.89
C MET A 1 20.22 -47.88 25.49
N LYS A 2 19.38 -48.72 24.86
CA LYS A 2 18.85 -48.46 23.50
C LYS A 2 17.78 -47.35 23.38
N ARG A 3 17.05 -47.04 24.46
CA ARG A 3 15.95 -46.05 24.46
C ARG A 3 16.43 -44.58 24.56
N TRP A 4 17.60 -44.34 25.17
CA TRP A 4 18.17 -43.00 25.28
C TRP A 4 18.80 -42.50 23.97
N PHE A 5 19.36 -43.41 23.15
CA PHE A 5 19.89 -43.05 21.84
C PHE A 5 18.79 -42.65 20.84
N ALA A 6 17.60 -43.24 20.91
CA ALA A 6 16.49 -42.88 20.04
C ALA A 6 15.95 -41.47 20.34
N SER A 7 15.90 -41.07 21.62
CA SER A 7 15.45 -39.71 22.00
C SER A 7 16.45 -38.62 21.62
N LEU A 8 17.77 -38.90 21.61
CA LEU A 8 18.77 -37.94 21.15
C LEU A 8 18.70 -37.70 19.63
N CYS A 9 18.37 -38.72 18.82
CA CYS A 9 18.22 -38.56 17.37
C CYS A 9 16.95 -37.78 16.97
N VAL A 10 15.89 -37.85 17.77
CA VAL A 10 14.65 -37.07 17.53
C VAL A 10 14.81 -35.61 17.97
N LEU A 11 15.59 -35.32 19.02
CA LEU A 11 15.93 -33.93 19.37
C LEU A 11 16.96 -33.30 18.42
N GLY A 12 17.87 -34.08 17.83
CA GLY A 12 18.86 -33.58 16.86
C GLY A 12 18.27 -33.23 15.48
N SER A 13 17.13 -33.83 15.11
CA SER A 13 16.49 -33.59 13.80
C SER A 13 15.57 -32.36 13.77
N VAL A 14 15.24 -31.78 14.93
CA VAL A 14 14.47 -30.52 15.02
C VAL A 14 15.37 -29.28 14.88
N LEU A 15 16.70 -29.44 14.93
CA LEU A 15 17.67 -28.34 14.86
C LEU A 15 18.34 -28.16 13.48
N MET A 16 17.91 -28.91 12.46
CA MET A 16 18.41 -28.76 11.08
C MET A 16 17.30 -28.35 10.13
N SER A 17 16.63 -27.24 10.42
CA SER A 17 15.97 -26.48 9.36
C SER A 17 17.09 -25.89 8.49
N ALA A 18 17.27 -26.42 7.28
CA ALA A 18 18.15 -25.79 6.31
C ALA A 18 17.70 -24.33 6.11
N PRO A 19 18.61 -23.34 6.09
CA PRO A 19 18.22 -21.99 5.73
C PRO A 19 17.63 -22.06 4.31
N THR A 20 16.36 -21.72 4.18
CA THR A 20 15.76 -21.38 2.90
C THR A 20 16.66 -20.31 2.29
N LYS A 21 17.13 -20.55 1.06
CA LYS A 21 17.88 -19.53 0.33
C LYS A 21 16.94 -18.34 0.17
N ALA A 22 17.19 -17.27 0.90
CA ALA A 22 16.55 -15.99 0.62
C ALA A 22 16.82 -15.68 -0.85
N ASP A 23 15.75 -15.43 -1.60
CA ASP A 23 15.86 -14.94 -2.97
C ASP A 23 16.76 -13.69 -2.93
N ALA A 24 17.78 -13.64 -3.79
CA ALA A 24 18.79 -12.58 -3.73
C ALA A 24 18.21 -11.18 -4.04
N LEU A 25 16.98 -11.12 -4.55
CA LEU A 25 16.23 -9.88 -4.79
C LEU A 25 15.23 -9.56 -3.67
N CYS A 26 15.09 -10.44 -2.67
CA CYS A 26 14.21 -10.26 -1.52
C CYS A 26 14.99 -9.75 -0.31
N GLU A 27 15.31 -8.45 -0.36
CA GLU A 27 15.87 -7.71 0.76
C GLU A 27 14.79 -6.79 1.33
N GLY A 28 14.63 -6.80 2.65
CA GLY A 28 13.59 -6.04 3.32
C GLY A 28 13.87 -5.87 4.80
N ASN A 29 13.33 -4.80 5.37
CA ASN A 29 13.40 -4.53 6.80
C ASN A 29 11.98 -4.49 7.35
N PHE A 30 11.80 -5.01 8.57
CA PHE A 30 10.51 -4.91 9.23
C PHE A 30 10.22 -3.45 9.55
N VAL A 31 9.08 -2.92 9.09
CA VAL A 31 8.70 -1.53 9.33
C VAL A 31 8.51 -1.30 10.83
N ASN A 32 9.34 -0.44 11.40
CA ASN A 32 9.24 -0.12 12.81
C ASN A 32 8.09 0.90 13.04
N PRO A 33 7.05 0.51 13.80
CA PRO A 33 5.89 1.36 14.02
C PRO A 33 6.20 2.67 14.75
N ILE A 34 7.38 2.81 15.36
CA ILE A 34 7.76 4.00 16.13
C ILE A 34 8.63 4.95 15.30
N THR A 35 9.62 4.42 14.56
CA THR A 35 10.65 5.25 13.90
C THR A 35 10.39 5.51 12.43
N ASP A 36 9.70 4.60 11.74
CA ASP A 36 9.63 4.62 10.27
C ASP A 36 8.35 5.29 9.74
N ILE A 37 7.46 5.69 10.65
CA ILE A 37 6.24 6.43 10.33
C ILE A 37 6.45 7.91 10.58
N CYS A 38 5.95 8.71 9.64
CA CYS A 38 5.89 10.15 9.79
C CYS A 38 4.76 10.54 10.77
N TRP A 39 5.08 10.63 12.06
CA TRP A 39 4.13 11.10 13.08
C TRP A 39 3.74 12.57 12.92
N ASP A 40 4.62 13.39 12.34
CA ASP A 40 4.32 14.77 12.00
C ASP A 40 3.27 14.88 10.88
N CYS A 41 3.14 13.84 10.05
CA CYS A 41 2.16 13.77 8.96
C CYS A 41 0.74 13.46 9.46
N LEU A 42 0.58 13.07 10.74
CA LEU A 42 -0.74 12.88 11.36
C LEU A 42 -1.54 14.18 11.42
N PHE A 43 -0.84 15.31 11.46
CA PHE A 43 -1.41 16.65 11.59
C PHE A 43 -1.72 17.26 10.22
N PRO A 44 -2.75 18.10 10.10
CA PRO A 44 -3.50 18.73 11.19
C PRO A 44 -4.51 17.81 11.86
N MET A 45 -4.74 18.05 13.16
CA MET A 45 -5.79 17.38 13.92
C MET A 45 -6.92 18.36 14.19
N THR A 46 -8.13 18.01 13.79
CA THR A 46 -9.32 18.86 13.87
C THR A 46 -10.43 18.19 14.68
N ILE A 47 -11.26 19.00 15.32
CA ILE A 47 -12.51 18.55 15.94
C ILE A 47 -13.66 19.35 15.31
N GLY A 48 -14.51 18.68 14.54
CA GLY A 48 -15.40 19.36 13.59
C GLY A 48 -14.59 20.20 12.61
N ASN A 49 -14.92 21.48 12.45
CA ASN A 49 -14.17 22.40 11.59
C ASN A 49 -13.07 23.20 12.33
N VAL A 50 -12.84 22.94 13.61
CA VAL A 50 -11.87 23.69 14.42
C VAL A 50 -10.54 22.93 14.45
N PRO A 51 -9.43 23.53 13.96
CA PRO A 51 -8.12 22.93 14.08
C PRO A 51 -7.66 23.02 15.54
N VAL A 52 -7.38 21.86 16.14
CA VAL A 52 -6.84 21.74 17.51
C VAL A 52 -5.32 21.73 17.48
N PHE A 53 -4.75 21.03 16.51
CA PHE A 53 -3.31 21.03 16.26
C PHE A 53 -3.02 21.37 14.79
N PRO A 54 -2.19 22.40 14.53
CA PRO A 54 -1.77 22.71 13.17
C PRO A 54 -0.84 21.62 12.64
N GLY A 55 -0.83 21.44 11.31
CA GLY A 55 0.05 20.49 10.64
C GLY A 55 0.52 21.03 9.30
N ILE A 56 1.52 20.35 8.74
CA ILE A 56 2.09 20.68 7.42
C ILE A 56 1.31 20.03 6.28
N ALA A 57 0.58 18.95 6.55
CA ALA A 57 -0.17 18.24 5.52
C ALA A 57 -1.46 19.01 5.18
N PRO A 58 -1.90 18.98 3.91
CA PRO A 58 -3.15 19.63 3.51
C PRO A 58 -4.36 18.91 4.12
N ASP A 59 -5.26 19.63 4.78
CA ASP A 59 -6.46 19.06 5.44
C ASP A 59 -7.64 18.93 4.49
N THR A 60 -8.39 17.83 4.54
CA THR A 60 -9.63 17.67 3.74
C THR A 60 -10.78 18.48 4.35
N GLU A 61 -11.88 18.64 3.60
CA GLU A 61 -13.06 19.32 4.15
C GLU A 61 -13.60 18.55 5.36
N ASN A 62 -13.46 19.15 6.54
CA ASN A 62 -13.94 18.57 7.79
C ASN A 62 -15.40 18.95 8.06
N PRO A 63 -16.18 18.04 8.68
CA PRO A 63 -17.58 18.30 9.01
C PRO A 63 -17.71 19.51 9.94
N SER A 64 -18.68 20.38 9.68
CA SER A 64 -18.90 21.59 10.49
C SER A 64 -19.38 21.32 11.90
N MET A 65 -20.05 20.18 12.13
CA MET A 65 -20.57 19.79 13.43
C MET A 65 -19.57 18.85 14.14
N PRO A 66 -19.03 19.23 15.31
CA PRO A 66 -18.08 18.39 16.05
C PRO A 66 -18.74 17.17 16.68
N ILE A 67 -20.07 17.17 16.80
CA ILE A 67 -20.86 16.04 17.30
C ILE A 67 -21.38 15.26 16.10
N GLN A 68 -21.05 13.98 16.03
CA GLN A 68 -21.54 13.08 14.98
C GLN A 68 -22.25 11.87 15.55
N ILE A 69 -23.07 11.23 14.72
CA ILE A 69 -23.82 10.04 15.10
C ILE A 69 -23.16 8.86 14.40
N CYS A 70 -22.53 7.97 15.17
CA CYS A 70 -21.91 6.78 14.63
C CYS A 70 -22.86 5.59 14.73
N PRO A 71 -22.99 4.76 13.68
CA PRO A 71 -23.71 3.50 13.77
C PRO A 71 -23.00 2.52 14.70
N MET A 72 -23.77 1.82 15.52
CA MET A 72 -23.35 0.69 16.36
C MET A 72 -24.32 -0.47 16.10
N GLY A 73 -24.17 -1.09 14.92
CA GLY A 73 -25.12 -2.09 14.43
C GLY A 73 -26.49 -1.46 14.17
N ILE A 74 -27.49 -1.81 14.98
CA ILE A 74 -28.88 -1.29 14.88
C ILE A 74 -29.06 0.01 15.70
N LEU A 75 -28.14 0.30 16.62
CA LEU A 75 -28.20 1.47 17.49
C LEU A 75 -27.29 2.58 16.99
N TYR A 76 -27.52 3.79 17.49
CA TYR A 76 -26.70 4.96 17.20
C TYR A 76 -26.12 5.50 18.51
N ARG A 77 -24.86 5.94 18.46
CA ARG A 77 -24.23 6.64 19.58
C ARG A 77 -23.76 8.02 19.15
N VAL A 78 -23.74 8.92 20.13
CA VAL A 78 -23.14 10.24 19.97
C VAL A 78 -21.62 10.09 20.05
N GLY A 79 -20.95 10.47 18.98
CA GLY A 79 -19.49 10.52 18.84
C GLY A 79 -19.00 11.93 18.55
N MET A 80 -17.69 12.05 18.41
CA MET A 80 -17.00 13.28 18.06
C MET A 80 -16.39 13.14 16.66
N ALA A 81 -16.58 14.14 15.80
CA ALA A 81 -15.87 14.23 14.54
C ALA A 81 -14.45 14.68 14.80
N MET A 82 -13.49 13.76 14.64
CA MET A 82 -12.06 14.06 14.68
C MET A 82 -11.49 13.86 13.28
N GLY A 83 -10.80 14.87 12.75
CA GLY A 83 -10.04 14.76 11.50
C GLY A 83 -8.55 14.65 11.79
N TYR A 84 -7.88 13.69 11.16
CA TYR A 84 -6.43 13.50 11.20
C TYR A 84 -6.02 12.52 10.08
N TRP A 85 -4.73 12.50 9.72
CA TRP A 85 -4.20 11.59 8.69
C TRP A 85 -3.72 10.28 9.30
N GLU A 86 -4.47 9.20 9.12
CA GLU A 86 -4.08 7.90 9.68
C GLU A 86 -3.36 7.00 8.67
N PRO A 87 -2.27 6.32 9.07
CA PRO A 87 -1.78 5.16 8.35
C PRO A 87 -2.83 4.06 8.46
N PHE A 88 -3.53 3.77 7.36
CA PHE A 88 -4.57 2.72 7.31
C PHE A 88 -4.09 1.47 6.59
N ALA A 89 -3.09 1.61 5.72
CA ALA A 89 -2.54 0.56 4.91
C ALA A 89 -1.04 0.72 4.72
N LEU A 90 -0.38 -0.42 4.50
CA LEU A 90 1.03 -0.52 4.15
C LEU A 90 1.13 -1.30 2.84
N THR A 91 2.10 -0.94 2.01
CA THR A 91 2.29 -1.57 0.70
C THR A 91 3.72 -1.98 0.48
N ASP A 92 3.91 -3.22 0.08
CA ASP A 92 5.19 -3.76 -0.34
C ASP A 92 5.22 -3.71 -1.86
N VAL A 93 6.29 -3.16 -2.43
CA VAL A 93 6.51 -3.21 -3.87
C VAL A 93 7.83 -3.91 -4.12
N THR A 94 7.77 -5.05 -4.80
CA THR A 94 8.93 -5.93 -4.99
C THR A 94 8.96 -6.49 -6.40
N ARG A 95 10.15 -6.83 -6.87
CA ARG A 95 10.34 -7.57 -8.13
C ARG A 95 10.33 -9.08 -7.89
N SER A 96 10.64 -9.51 -6.66
CA SER A 96 10.67 -10.92 -6.29
C SER A 96 9.28 -11.35 -5.86
N PRO A 97 8.68 -12.37 -6.50
CA PRO A 97 7.32 -12.80 -6.16
C PRO A 97 7.28 -13.32 -4.72
N TYR A 98 6.21 -13.01 -4.00
CA TYR A 98 5.99 -13.39 -2.60
C TYR A 98 7.04 -12.89 -1.60
N CYS A 99 7.82 -11.89 -1.99
CA CYS A 99 8.76 -11.25 -1.09
C CYS A 99 8.07 -10.14 -0.27
N MET A 100 7.87 -10.38 1.02
CA MET A 100 7.32 -9.41 1.96
C MET A 100 8.44 -8.51 2.49
N VAL A 101 8.76 -7.45 1.74
CA VAL A 101 9.86 -6.51 2.06
C VAL A 101 9.62 -5.77 3.38
N ASN A 102 8.39 -5.34 3.69
CA ASN A 102 8.09 -4.62 4.94
C ASN A 102 7.92 -5.54 6.14
N LEU A 103 7.92 -6.86 5.93
CA LEU A 103 7.95 -7.87 7.00
C LEU A 103 9.35 -8.45 7.22
N GLY A 104 10.40 -7.70 6.87
CA GLY A 104 11.79 -8.13 7.06
C GLY A 104 12.32 -9.03 5.95
N GLY A 105 11.78 -8.91 4.74
CA GLY A 105 12.20 -9.73 3.59
C GLY A 105 11.77 -11.19 3.71
N PHE A 106 10.65 -11.46 4.39
CA PHE A 106 10.11 -12.81 4.48
C PHE A 106 9.60 -13.25 3.11
N ASN A 107 10.13 -14.35 2.59
CA ASN A 107 9.74 -14.90 1.29
C ASN A 107 8.94 -16.20 1.48
N ILE A 108 7.77 -16.27 0.85
CA ILE A 108 6.98 -17.51 0.76
C ILE A 108 7.41 -18.25 -0.51
N ASP A 109 8.09 -19.39 -0.35
CA ASP A 109 8.49 -20.21 -1.50
C ASP A 109 7.26 -20.96 -2.07
N VAL A 110 6.62 -20.36 -3.08
CA VAL A 110 5.46 -20.94 -3.79
C VAL A 110 5.87 -21.54 -5.15
N GLY A 111 7.14 -21.94 -5.30
CA GLY A 111 7.66 -22.48 -6.56
C GLY A 111 8.07 -21.39 -7.55
N LYS A 112 8.53 -21.82 -8.74
CA LYS A 112 9.14 -20.92 -9.74
C LYS A 112 8.08 -20.09 -10.47
N MET A 113 7.74 -18.94 -9.89
CA MET A 113 7.05 -17.86 -10.58
C MET A 113 8.08 -16.93 -11.23
N GLY A 114 7.74 -16.37 -12.40
CA GLY A 114 8.63 -15.43 -13.09
C GLY A 114 8.71 -14.12 -12.30
N GLY A 115 9.91 -13.69 -11.93
CA GLY A 115 10.11 -12.42 -11.24
C GLY A 115 9.86 -11.21 -12.13
N GLY A 116 9.50 -10.10 -11.50
CA GLY A 116 9.38 -8.81 -12.13
C GLY A 116 10.69 -8.33 -12.74
N LYS A 117 10.58 -7.65 -13.87
CA LYS A 117 11.71 -7.06 -14.60
C LYS A 117 11.73 -5.57 -14.40
N ALA A 118 12.90 -4.97 -14.49
CA ALA A 118 13.06 -3.55 -14.31
C ALA A 118 14.33 -3.07 -15.02
N GLY A 119 14.31 -1.82 -15.46
CA GLY A 119 15.39 -1.19 -16.21
C GLY A 119 14.95 -0.66 -17.57
N GLN A 120 15.50 0.50 -17.90
CA GLN A 120 15.25 1.22 -19.15
C GLN A 120 16.28 0.89 -20.25
N SER A 121 17.41 0.27 -19.88
CA SER A 121 18.62 0.16 -20.71
C SER A 121 18.77 -1.13 -21.52
N ASP A 122 18.12 -2.23 -21.13
CA ASP A 122 18.38 -3.57 -21.70
C ASP A 122 17.21 -4.19 -22.48
N SER A 123 16.14 -3.42 -22.76
CA SER A 123 14.96 -3.91 -23.48
C SER A 123 14.58 -3.00 -24.65
N PRO A 124 14.25 -3.55 -25.84
CA PRO A 124 13.70 -2.78 -26.97
C PRO A 124 12.39 -2.06 -26.64
N THR A 125 11.71 -2.47 -25.57
CA THR A 125 10.56 -1.79 -24.99
C THR A 125 10.88 -1.53 -23.52
N PRO A 126 11.23 -0.29 -23.14
CA PRO A 126 11.44 0.06 -21.74
C PRO A 126 10.15 -0.19 -20.96
N GLY A 127 10.27 -0.88 -19.84
CA GLY A 127 9.14 -1.22 -19.00
C GLY A 127 9.59 -2.01 -17.79
N ALA A 128 9.02 -1.67 -16.64
CA ALA A 128 9.23 -2.38 -15.40
C ALA A 128 7.94 -3.05 -14.96
N PHE A 129 8.10 -4.15 -14.24
CA PHE A 129 7.02 -4.89 -13.64
C PHE A 129 7.38 -5.16 -12.19
N TYR A 130 6.44 -4.83 -11.30
CA TYR A 130 6.55 -5.13 -9.88
C TYR A 130 5.30 -5.81 -9.37
N HIS A 131 5.51 -6.66 -8.38
CA HIS A 131 4.49 -7.20 -7.52
C HIS A 131 4.21 -6.23 -6.37
N VAL A 132 2.95 -6.21 -5.95
CA VAL A 132 2.48 -5.42 -4.82
C VAL A 132 1.79 -6.32 -3.80
N HIS A 133 2.15 -6.16 -2.53
CA HIS A 133 1.41 -6.75 -1.42
C HIS A 133 0.78 -5.63 -0.60
N TRP A 134 -0.54 -5.71 -0.40
CA TRP A 134 -1.30 -4.72 0.35
C TRP A 134 -1.64 -5.27 1.74
N TYR A 135 -1.27 -4.53 2.78
CA TYR A 135 -1.55 -4.88 4.16
C TYR A 135 -2.55 -3.91 4.76
N LYS A 136 -3.53 -4.43 5.50
CA LYS A 136 -4.29 -3.61 6.44
C LYS A 136 -3.33 -3.22 7.55
N TYR A 137 -3.23 -1.93 7.88
CA TYR A 137 -2.28 -1.44 8.87
C TYR A 137 -2.93 -0.35 9.75
N PRO A 138 -3.91 -0.70 10.60
CA PRO A 138 -4.64 0.25 11.43
C PRO A 138 -3.82 0.64 12.66
N LEU A 139 -2.72 1.36 12.43
CA LEU A 139 -1.69 1.55 13.45
C LEU A 139 -2.16 2.42 14.62
N THR A 140 -2.95 3.46 14.33
CA THR A 140 -3.52 4.38 15.33
C THR A 140 -4.34 3.63 16.38
N TYR A 141 -5.05 2.58 15.95
CA TYR A 141 -5.79 1.66 16.82
C TYR A 141 -4.84 0.74 17.61
N TRP A 142 -3.86 0.10 16.95
CA TRP A 142 -2.90 -0.82 17.59
C TRP A 142 -2.11 -0.16 18.72
N LEU A 143 -1.62 1.06 18.49
CA LEU A 143 -0.85 1.83 19.45
C LEU A 143 -1.74 2.59 20.46
N ASN A 144 -3.06 2.50 20.35
CA ASN A 144 -4.03 3.20 21.19
C ASN A 144 -3.76 4.72 21.29
N ILE A 145 -3.33 5.34 20.20
CA ILE A 145 -2.95 6.77 20.19
C ILE A 145 -4.19 7.65 20.32
N ILE A 146 -5.25 7.30 19.59
CA ILE A 146 -6.55 7.98 19.65
C ILE A 146 -7.56 6.98 20.18
N THR A 147 -7.90 7.14 21.45
CA THR A 147 -8.87 6.25 22.09
C THR A 147 -10.29 6.74 21.80
N SER A 148 -10.97 6.02 20.91
CA SER A 148 -12.42 6.19 20.70
C SER A 148 -13.14 4.93 21.16
N ALA A 149 -14.19 5.10 21.96
CA ALA A 149 -15.01 4.00 22.46
C ALA A 149 -15.82 3.27 21.37
N GLY A 150 -15.61 3.61 20.10
CA GLY A 150 -15.78 2.65 19.01
C GLY A 150 -16.18 3.19 17.64
N CYS A 151 -16.13 4.50 17.39
CA CYS A 151 -16.34 5.01 16.01
C CYS A 151 -15.07 4.91 15.15
N LEU A 152 -13.96 4.49 15.75
CA LEU A 152 -12.68 4.31 15.07
C LEU A 152 -12.71 3.01 14.27
N GLU A 153 -12.10 3.02 13.09
CA GLU A 153 -11.87 1.80 12.31
C GLU A 153 -10.98 0.84 13.11
N GLN A 154 -11.55 -0.31 13.48
CA GLN A 154 -10.84 -1.34 14.24
C GLN A 154 -10.28 -2.40 13.30
N GLY A 155 -9.22 -3.07 13.75
CA GLY A 155 -8.74 -4.26 13.08
C GLY A 155 -7.33 -4.65 13.48
N ASP A 156 -6.92 -5.78 12.94
CA ASP A 156 -5.57 -6.29 13.03
C ASP A 156 -4.81 -6.01 11.75
N MET A 157 -3.48 -5.96 11.87
CA MET A 157 -2.60 -6.01 10.71
C MET A 157 -2.80 -7.37 10.04
N ASP A 158 -3.14 -7.36 8.76
CA ASP A 158 -3.29 -8.57 7.96
C ASP A 158 -2.87 -8.32 6.51
N ILE A 159 -2.51 -9.39 5.82
CA ILE A 159 -2.21 -9.40 4.39
C ILE A 159 -3.54 -9.40 3.65
N ALA A 160 -3.97 -8.23 3.20
CA ALA A 160 -5.26 -8.07 2.54
C ALA A 160 -5.20 -8.43 1.04
N TYR A 161 -4.05 -8.25 0.38
CA TYR A 161 -3.92 -8.58 -1.04
C TYR A 161 -2.51 -8.98 -1.45
N LEU A 162 -2.41 -9.97 -2.35
CA LEU A 162 -1.16 -10.40 -2.99
C LEU A 162 -1.34 -10.34 -4.51
N SER A 163 -0.56 -9.48 -5.17
CA SER A 163 -0.66 -9.26 -6.62
C SER A 163 -0.36 -10.50 -7.48
N GLU A 164 0.42 -11.43 -6.95
CA GLU A 164 0.86 -12.67 -7.58
C GLU A 164 -0.31 -13.63 -7.81
N LEU A 165 -1.32 -13.56 -6.96
CA LEU A 165 -2.53 -14.38 -7.05
C LEU A 165 -3.56 -13.79 -8.02
N ASP A 166 -3.34 -12.55 -8.47
CA ASP A 166 -4.26 -11.86 -9.34
C ASP A 166 -3.80 -11.88 -10.81
N PRO A 167 -4.53 -12.59 -11.69
CA PRO A 167 -4.22 -12.59 -13.12
C PRO A 167 -4.41 -11.21 -13.76
N LEU A 168 -5.26 -10.35 -13.21
CA LEU A 168 -5.50 -8.99 -13.73
C LEU A 168 -4.29 -8.08 -13.51
N TRP A 169 -3.49 -8.33 -12.47
CA TRP A 169 -2.29 -7.55 -12.20
C TRP A 169 -1.15 -7.83 -13.20
N ASN A 170 -1.07 -9.09 -13.65
CA ASN A 170 -0.06 -9.57 -14.58
C ASN A 170 -0.43 -9.39 -16.07
N ASP A 171 -1.69 -9.12 -16.40
CA ASP A 171 -2.15 -8.98 -17.79
C ASP A 171 -2.96 -7.70 -17.99
N SER A 172 -2.37 -6.74 -18.72
CA SER A 172 -3.02 -5.46 -19.05
C SER A 172 -4.27 -5.62 -19.91
N SER A 173 -4.35 -6.67 -20.73
CA SER A 173 -5.54 -6.98 -21.53
C SER A 173 -6.69 -7.39 -20.63
N LEU A 174 -6.44 -8.29 -19.66
CA LEU A 174 -7.45 -8.67 -18.68
C LEU A 174 -7.87 -7.48 -17.82
N SER A 175 -6.91 -6.69 -17.34
CA SER A 175 -7.19 -5.47 -16.55
C SER A 175 -8.09 -4.50 -17.33
N SER A 176 -7.82 -4.30 -18.63
CA SER A 176 -8.61 -3.42 -19.50
C SER A 176 -10.04 -3.90 -19.77
N ILE A 177 -10.32 -5.20 -19.60
CA ILE A 177 -11.69 -5.73 -19.71
C ILE A 177 -12.52 -5.33 -18.49
N ILE A 178 -11.91 -5.31 -17.30
CA ILE A 178 -12.59 -4.92 -16.05
C ILE A 178 -12.68 -3.40 -15.90
N ALA A 179 -11.64 -2.69 -16.35
CA ALA A 179 -11.57 -1.23 -16.32
C ALA A 179 -11.51 -0.64 -17.74
N PRO A 180 -12.61 -0.71 -18.52
CA PRO A 180 -12.63 -0.23 -19.90
C PRO A 180 -12.47 1.30 -20.01
N GLU A 181 -12.72 2.03 -18.93
CA GLU A 181 -12.48 3.48 -18.86
C GLU A 181 -11.00 3.85 -19.07
N ALA A 182 -10.08 2.91 -18.86
CA ALA A 182 -8.66 3.09 -19.19
C ALA A 182 -8.45 3.54 -20.64
N PHE A 183 -9.28 3.06 -21.59
CA PHE A 183 -9.19 3.45 -23.00
C PHE A 183 -9.62 4.90 -23.25
N VAL A 184 -10.54 5.44 -22.43
CA VAL A 184 -10.97 6.84 -22.52
C VAL A 184 -9.81 7.76 -22.12
N PHE A 185 -9.03 7.36 -21.11
CA PHE A 185 -7.93 8.16 -20.57
C PHE A 185 -6.54 7.84 -21.18
N ALA A 186 -6.46 6.88 -22.10
CA ALA A 186 -5.23 6.51 -22.81
C ALA A 186 -4.80 7.53 -23.90
N ASN A 187 -5.40 8.71 -23.94
CA ASN A 187 -5.11 9.73 -24.95
C ASN A 187 -4.11 10.79 -24.42
N PRO A 188 -3.32 11.44 -25.28
CA PRO A 188 -2.32 12.43 -24.85
C PRO A 188 -2.89 13.64 -24.10
N VAL A 189 -4.15 14.01 -24.33
CA VAL A 189 -4.79 15.13 -23.64
C VAL A 189 -5.09 14.76 -22.18
N ALA A 190 -5.62 13.56 -21.95
CA ALA A 190 -5.87 13.03 -20.61
C ALA A 190 -4.57 12.80 -19.83
N GLN A 191 -3.53 12.27 -20.48
CA GLN A 191 -2.21 12.10 -19.87
C GLN A 191 -1.54 13.46 -19.59
N GLY A 192 -1.71 14.44 -20.48
CA GLY A 192 -1.24 15.82 -20.27
C GLY A 192 -1.92 16.52 -19.11
N ALA A 193 -3.19 16.19 -18.81
CA ALA A 193 -3.90 16.73 -17.65
C ALA A 193 -3.23 16.38 -16.31
N CYS A 194 -2.48 15.26 -16.24
CA CYS A 194 -1.75 14.88 -15.03
C CYS A 194 -0.64 15.89 -14.68
N ALA A 195 -0.16 16.70 -15.62
CA ALA A 195 0.74 17.81 -15.31
C ALA A 195 0.06 18.89 -14.47
N ALA A 196 -1.22 19.17 -14.71
CA ALA A 196 -2.00 20.10 -13.91
C ALA A 196 -2.24 19.54 -12.49
N ASP A 197 -2.52 18.24 -12.38
CA ASP A 197 -2.65 17.55 -11.11
C ASP A 197 -1.35 17.56 -10.30
N ALA A 198 -0.21 17.34 -10.96
CA ALA A 198 1.12 17.44 -10.35
C ALA A 198 1.36 18.85 -9.79
N MET A 199 1.04 19.90 -10.55
CA MET A 199 1.18 21.28 -10.10
C MET A 199 0.25 21.61 -8.93
N ALA A 200 -0.99 21.12 -8.95
CA ALA A 200 -1.95 21.33 -7.85
C ALA A 200 -1.48 20.64 -6.55
N SER A 201 -0.95 19.42 -6.67
CA SER A 201 -0.43 18.63 -5.55
C SER A 201 0.80 19.25 -4.88
N LEU A 202 1.59 20.06 -5.60
CA LEU A 202 2.70 20.82 -5.01
C LEU A 202 2.23 21.94 -4.07
N GLY A 203 1.06 22.53 -4.35
CA GLY A 203 0.53 23.67 -3.60
C GLY A 203 -0.45 23.28 -2.50
N SER A 204 -1.24 22.22 -2.71
CA SER A 204 -2.21 21.74 -1.73
C SER A 204 -2.56 20.27 -1.96
N LYS A 205 -3.65 19.98 -2.67
CA LYS A 205 -4.17 18.62 -2.88
C LYS A 205 -4.21 18.28 -4.38
N PRO A 206 -4.16 16.99 -4.71
CA PRO A 206 -4.54 16.51 -6.03
C PRO A 206 -5.97 16.95 -6.40
N ILE A 207 -6.23 17.05 -7.69
CA ILE A 207 -7.52 17.41 -8.26
C ILE A 207 -8.37 16.13 -8.36
N ASN A 208 -9.34 15.96 -7.46
CA ASN A 208 -10.21 14.77 -7.43
C ASN A 208 -10.93 14.46 -8.76
N ALA A 209 -11.21 15.49 -9.58
CA ALA A 209 -11.82 15.30 -10.88
C ALA A 209 -10.90 14.61 -11.90
N LEU A 210 -9.58 14.66 -11.69
CA LEU A 210 -8.54 14.00 -12.48
C LEU A 210 -8.16 12.66 -11.86
N PHE A 211 -9.14 11.86 -11.45
CA PHE A 211 -8.93 10.60 -10.72
C PHE A 211 -8.05 9.55 -11.45
N TRP A 212 -7.86 9.69 -12.76
CA TRP A 212 -6.97 8.84 -13.55
C TRP A 212 -5.49 9.26 -13.44
N CYS A 213 -5.20 10.37 -12.77
CA CYS A 213 -3.85 10.92 -12.59
C CYS A 213 -3.33 10.67 -11.17
N ALA A 214 -2.02 10.40 -11.11
CA ALA A 214 -1.23 10.19 -9.90
C ALA A 214 -0.19 11.32 -9.76
N GLY A 215 -0.60 12.58 -9.97
CA GLY A 215 0.29 13.72 -10.04
C GLY A 215 1.49 13.50 -10.96
N SER A 216 2.70 13.72 -10.41
CA SER A 216 3.96 13.53 -11.15
C SER A 216 4.35 12.07 -11.37
N GLN A 217 3.70 11.13 -10.69
CA GLN A 217 3.99 9.70 -10.81
C GLN A 217 3.43 9.11 -12.11
N GLY A 218 2.40 9.73 -12.69
CA GLY A 218 1.86 9.39 -14.00
C GLY A 218 0.37 9.04 -13.96
N SER A 219 -0.04 8.05 -14.76
CA SER A 219 -1.43 7.61 -14.87
C SER A 219 -1.73 6.42 -13.97
N MET A 220 -2.91 6.41 -13.35
CA MET A 220 -3.42 5.29 -12.55
C MET A 220 -3.73 4.06 -13.42
N TYR A 221 -4.11 4.26 -14.68
CA TYR A 221 -4.37 3.16 -15.60
C TYR A 221 -3.12 2.76 -16.39
N PRO A 222 -3.01 1.47 -16.77
CA PRO A 222 -3.86 0.34 -16.37
C PRO A 222 -3.54 -0.15 -14.94
N PHE A 223 -4.51 -0.78 -14.26
CA PHE A 223 -4.34 -1.35 -12.91
C PHE A 223 -3.54 -2.66 -12.94
N THR A 224 -2.27 -2.52 -13.28
CA THR A 224 -1.29 -3.60 -13.41
C THR A 224 0.03 -3.20 -12.80
N GLY A 225 0.89 -4.19 -12.58
CA GLY A 225 2.27 -3.98 -12.12
C GLY A 225 3.19 -3.35 -13.15
N TYR A 226 2.72 -3.15 -14.39
CA TYR A 226 3.53 -2.58 -15.47
C TYR A 226 3.63 -1.06 -15.37
N THR A 227 4.87 -0.57 -15.39
CA THR A 227 5.18 0.85 -15.51
C THR A 227 6.03 1.06 -16.78
N SER A 228 5.63 2.03 -17.61
CA SER A 228 6.34 2.31 -18.88
C SER A 228 7.58 3.18 -18.69
N ASN A 229 7.68 3.89 -17.56
CA ASN A 229 8.75 4.82 -17.24
C ASN A 229 9.26 4.56 -15.82
N GLU A 230 10.16 3.59 -15.65
CA GLU A 230 10.89 3.44 -14.40
C GLU A 230 12.08 4.41 -14.37
N PHE A 231 11.85 5.62 -13.84
CA PHE A 231 12.94 6.56 -13.56
C PHE A 231 13.68 6.21 -12.27
N SER A 232 12.93 5.77 -11.26
CA SER A 232 13.46 5.23 -10.01
C SER A 232 12.54 4.14 -9.46
N PRO A 233 13.08 3.17 -8.70
CA PRO A 233 12.27 2.18 -8.00
C PRO A 233 11.28 2.81 -7.02
N GLN A 234 11.66 3.94 -6.40
CA GLN A 234 10.82 4.66 -5.42
C GLN A 234 9.63 5.35 -6.09
N ALA A 235 9.84 5.99 -7.24
CA ALA A 235 8.73 6.59 -8.00
C ALA A 235 7.76 5.49 -8.48
N SER A 236 8.31 4.38 -8.98
CA SER A 236 7.49 3.25 -9.42
C SER A 236 6.73 2.61 -8.25
N SER A 237 7.33 2.50 -7.07
CA SER A 237 6.64 1.96 -5.89
C SER A 237 5.48 2.84 -5.45
N VAL A 238 5.67 4.16 -5.40
CA VAL A 238 4.58 5.09 -5.05
C VAL A 238 3.42 4.98 -6.05
N LEU A 239 3.72 5.02 -7.35
CA LEU A 239 2.70 4.88 -8.39
C LEU A 239 1.91 3.57 -8.25
N LEU A 240 2.60 2.45 -8.07
CA LEU A 240 1.96 1.14 -7.99
C LEU A 240 1.15 0.98 -6.71
N SER A 241 1.60 1.56 -5.60
CA SER A 241 0.82 1.64 -4.36
C SER A 241 -0.46 2.45 -4.55
N GLU A 242 -0.38 3.60 -5.23
CA GLU A 242 -1.55 4.44 -5.53
C GLU A 242 -2.55 3.72 -6.46
N ARG A 243 -2.06 3.04 -7.49
CA ARG A 243 -2.90 2.19 -8.37
C ARG A 243 -3.58 1.07 -7.61
N MET A 244 -2.86 0.43 -6.70
CA MET A 244 -3.41 -0.64 -5.87
C MET A 244 -4.46 -0.10 -4.91
N ALA A 245 -4.21 1.06 -4.29
CA ALA A 245 -5.19 1.75 -3.47
C ALA A 245 -6.47 2.05 -4.25
N PHE A 246 -6.34 2.63 -5.45
CA PHE A 246 -7.48 2.93 -6.33
C PHE A 246 -8.22 1.66 -6.76
N LYS A 247 -7.52 0.56 -7.03
CA LYS A 247 -8.14 -0.71 -7.42
C LYS A 247 -9.00 -1.33 -6.31
N LEU A 248 -8.62 -1.12 -5.04
CA LEU A 248 -9.30 -1.72 -3.89
C LEU A 248 -10.50 -0.92 -3.37
N HIS A 249 -10.70 0.32 -3.82
CA HIS A 249 -11.73 1.25 -3.33
C HIS A 249 -12.63 1.74 -4.46
#